data_AF-F2RSN6-F1
#
_entry.id   AF-F2RSN6-F1
#
_cell.length_a   1.000
_cell.length_b   1.000
_cell.length_c   1.000
_cell.angle_alpha   90.00
_cell.angle_beta   90.00
_cell.angle_gamma   90.00
#
_symmetry.space_group_name_H-M   'P 1'
#
loop_
_entity.id
_entity.type
_entity.pdbx_description
1 polymer ?
#
loop_
_entity_poly.entity_id
_entity_poly.type
_entity_poly.pdbx_seq_one_letter_code
_entity_poly.pdbx_strand_id
1 'polypeptide(L)'
;MESEDVVRPSPESCRAVYEDGFRTWTRLLARAQLEPGLPKICFHIQPALRNTPPLIHDLDLKCEYNRLYAAGTSIWETSRGQCKISRVEKGLTLPVSIDNPTQLALSQNQEPTYHKWFNHGDNHLSVLISAWSYIFSARWVELMPGAEMIYTGSHAEFGGLSAGDERTKVMVDVGDVDDDAARWWAAVLSPGEGWQASLTWEGAIVRSPWSTALESVEQYTLSCRSLSCRSPLCRAPTPVLSFATAARFLAEYCKLHNIVDQAVAALSSVLFLPILNRNKNPVSLPRPYFHAKRSPRSAMPETKELKQCGFILDQIVPELDRLLTLSCNTRGLLSLLSSVFYEPGIPCNAVSPWMQATFAVLDSVEESHLLGYILMNRVPQVSFLWLGGIITGTQKNILREGRYGVTSIEPHAASWCGVTQSFIQAPVSQPLITNGALSRSDECRLLYLSQAELNRGWPLTPWMPFGTTILEDAEIEVRLHAQCTGHELQYADWYWACRDSKQVHPICVTGVLSTFTPTENLPLNMPVSYEALNPKDESASQHATRNIFIWLRNNEYSAREQGIRNHDWVALDESDDDSLLSNKSSRSDKSSVLKTVEAWILNSC
;
A
#
# COMPACT_ATOMS: atom_id res chain seq x y z
N MET A 1 47.04 -16.10 -2.15
CA MET A 1 46.01 -15.55 -3.04
C MET A 1 44.71 -16.12 -2.50
N GLU A 2 44.03 -15.37 -1.63
CA GLU A 2 42.72 -15.80 -1.12
C GLU A 2 41.81 -16.03 -2.33
N SER A 3 41.12 -17.17 -2.36
CA SER A 3 40.13 -17.42 -3.41
C SER A 3 39.07 -16.33 -3.35
N GLU A 4 38.76 -15.69 -4.48
CA GLU A 4 37.62 -14.77 -4.56
C GLU A 4 36.37 -15.47 -4.04
N ASP A 5 35.64 -14.80 -3.14
CA ASP A 5 34.36 -15.28 -2.62
C ASP A 5 33.36 -15.34 -3.80
N VAL A 6 32.77 -16.52 -4.01
CA VAL A 6 31.88 -16.77 -5.15
C VAL A 6 30.48 -16.16 -5.00
N VAL A 7 30.14 -15.65 -3.80
CA VAL A 7 28.85 -15.03 -3.49
C VAL A 7 29.03 -13.56 -3.12
N ARG A 8 29.98 -13.22 -2.24
CA ARG A 8 30.17 -11.83 -1.83
C ARG A 8 30.70 -10.99 -3.02
N PRO A 9 30.06 -9.85 -3.32
CA PRO A 9 30.57 -8.95 -4.36
C PRO A 9 31.93 -8.36 -3.97
N SER A 10 32.73 -7.95 -4.97
CA SER A 10 34.01 -7.30 -4.70
C SER A 10 33.82 -5.96 -3.96
N PRO A 11 34.82 -5.48 -3.20
CA PRO A 11 34.76 -4.17 -2.55
C PRO A 11 34.45 -3.01 -3.51
N GLU A 12 34.97 -3.08 -4.73
CA GLU A 12 34.73 -2.11 -5.80
C GLU A 12 33.28 -2.15 -6.26
N SER A 13 32.70 -3.35 -6.42
CA SER A 13 31.29 -3.53 -6.76
C SER A 13 30.38 -3.00 -5.65
N CYS A 14 30.68 -3.29 -4.38
CA CYS A 14 29.97 -2.73 -3.23
C CYS A 14 30.00 -1.20 -3.23
N ARG A 15 31.18 -0.62 -3.47
CA ARG A 15 31.36 0.83 -3.53
C ARG A 15 30.55 1.43 -4.68
N ALA A 16 30.59 0.84 -5.86
CA ALA A 16 29.86 1.33 -7.03
C ALA A 16 28.34 1.35 -6.78
N VAL A 17 27.78 0.28 -6.20
CA VAL A 17 26.35 0.22 -5.84
C VAL A 17 25.98 1.24 -4.77
N TYR A 18 26.82 1.43 -3.75
CA TYR A 18 26.60 2.45 -2.73
C TYR A 18 26.64 3.87 -3.33
N GLU A 19 27.64 4.18 -4.16
CA GLU A 19 27.76 5.49 -4.81
C GLU A 19 26.55 5.81 -5.69
N ASP A 20 26.06 4.82 -6.46
CA ASP A 20 24.89 4.97 -7.32
C ASP A 20 23.62 5.24 -6.49
N GLY A 21 23.40 4.45 -5.43
CA GLY A 21 22.30 4.69 -4.49
C GLY A 21 22.37 6.07 -3.84
N PHE A 22 23.54 6.46 -3.34
CA PHE A 22 23.71 7.73 -2.65
C PHE A 22 23.41 8.91 -3.57
N ARG A 23 23.90 8.85 -4.82
CA ARG A 23 23.64 9.88 -5.84
C ARG A 23 22.15 9.91 -6.23
N THR A 24 21.51 8.76 -6.34
CA THR A 24 20.08 8.66 -6.68
C THR A 24 19.20 9.32 -5.62
N TRP A 25 19.37 8.96 -4.36
CA TRP A 25 18.58 9.53 -3.27
C TRP A 25 18.93 11.01 -2.98
N THR A 26 20.21 11.38 -3.09
CA THR A 26 20.63 12.79 -2.93
C THR A 26 20.02 13.69 -4.01
N ARG A 27 19.87 13.21 -5.25
CA ARG A 27 19.19 13.97 -6.31
C ARG A 27 17.72 14.21 -5.99
N LEU A 28 17.04 13.24 -5.40
CA LEU A 28 15.66 13.39 -4.95
C LEU A 28 15.55 14.40 -3.79
N LEU A 29 16.48 14.36 -2.83
CA LEU A 29 16.56 15.34 -1.74
C LEU A 29 16.80 16.76 -2.27
N ALA A 30 17.77 16.94 -3.16
CA ALA A 30 18.06 18.24 -3.76
C ALA A 30 16.83 18.80 -4.52
N ARG A 31 16.09 17.94 -5.21
CA ARG A 31 14.82 18.34 -5.87
C ARG A 31 13.75 18.71 -4.85
N ALA A 32 13.63 17.96 -3.76
CA ALA A 32 12.66 18.24 -2.69
C ALA A 32 12.92 19.61 -2.04
N GLN A 33 14.19 19.98 -1.84
CA GLN A 33 14.58 21.26 -1.24
C GLN A 33 14.26 22.49 -2.10
N LEU A 34 14.14 22.32 -3.43
CA LEU A 34 13.83 23.40 -4.36
C LEU A 34 12.32 23.70 -4.48
N GLU A 35 11.47 22.80 -3.99
CA GLU A 35 10.03 22.83 -4.23
C GLU A 35 9.27 23.17 -2.95
N PRO A 36 8.38 24.18 -2.97
CA PRO A 36 7.78 24.71 -1.74
C PRO A 36 6.61 23.88 -1.18
N GLY A 37 6.21 22.78 -1.83
CA GLY A 37 5.05 21.98 -1.44
C GLY A 37 5.03 20.59 -2.06
N LEU A 38 3.92 19.87 -1.88
CA LEU A 38 3.79 18.49 -2.37
C LEU A 38 3.83 18.38 -3.91
N PRO A 39 4.34 17.25 -4.46
CA PRO A 39 4.30 16.98 -5.88
C PRO A 39 2.87 16.94 -6.40
N LYS A 40 2.51 17.74 -7.41
CA LYS A 40 1.13 17.77 -7.95
C LYS A 40 0.59 16.40 -8.37
N ILE A 41 1.47 15.50 -8.78
CA ILE A 41 1.14 14.12 -9.17
C ILE A 41 0.42 13.34 -8.05
N CYS A 42 0.67 13.65 -6.77
CA CYS A 42 0.04 12.94 -5.65
C CYS A 42 -1.47 13.20 -5.53
N PHE A 43 -2.02 14.17 -6.26
CA PHE A 43 -3.45 14.46 -6.31
C PHE A 43 -4.17 13.82 -7.51
N HIS A 44 -3.45 13.09 -8.37
CA HIS A 44 -3.99 12.40 -9.54
C HIS A 44 -3.97 10.89 -9.33
N ILE A 45 -5.11 10.30 -8.94
CA ILE A 45 -5.19 8.88 -8.54
C ILE A 45 -5.47 7.92 -9.70
N GLN A 46 -6.13 8.40 -10.77
CA GLN A 46 -6.65 7.58 -11.86
C GLN A 46 -5.56 6.75 -12.58
N PRO A 47 -4.36 7.29 -12.86
CA PRO A 47 -3.31 6.51 -13.50
C PRO A 47 -2.94 5.23 -12.73
N ALA A 48 -3.04 5.26 -11.39
CA ALA A 48 -2.72 4.14 -10.53
C ALA A 48 -3.86 3.13 -10.35
N LEU A 49 -5.07 3.44 -10.83
CA LEU A 49 -6.25 2.60 -10.65
C LEU A 49 -6.72 1.94 -11.94
N ARG A 50 -6.14 2.33 -13.08
CA ARG A 50 -6.58 1.93 -14.42
C ARG A 50 -6.79 0.42 -14.58
N ASN A 51 -5.88 -0.38 -14.03
CA ASN A 51 -5.89 -1.83 -14.13
C ASN A 51 -6.45 -2.52 -12.86
N THR A 52 -6.80 -1.76 -11.82
CA THR A 52 -7.36 -2.30 -10.58
C THR A 52 -8.79 -2.78 -10.82
N PRO A 53 -9.14 -4.05 -10.60
CA PRO A 53 -10.50 -4.51 -10.82
C PRO A 53 -11.45 -3.86 -9.81
N PRO A 54 -12.61 -3.32 -10.24
CA PRO A 54 -13.62 -2.81 -9.32
C PRO A 54 -14.19 -3.96 -8.48
N LEU A 55 -14.51 -3.67 -7.22
CA LEU A 55 -15.31 -4.56 -6.38
C LEU A 55 -16.74 -4.61 -6.93
N ILE A 56 -17.36 -5.79 -6.94
CA ILE A 56 -18.67 -6.02 -7.55
C ILE A 56 -19.67 -6.59 -6.54
N HIS A 57 -20.96 -6.56 -6.88
CA HIS A 57 -22.04 -6.97 -5.96
C HIS A 57 -22.18 -8.50 -5.79
N ASP A 58 -22.05 -9.26 -6.88
CA ASP A 58 -22.43 -10.68 -6.91
C ASP A 58 -21.30 -11.64 -6.48
N LEU A 59 -20.42 -11.21 -5.58
CA LEU A 59 -19.27 -12.00 -5.12
C LEU A 59 -19.69 -13.29 -4.41
N ASP A 60 -18.93 -14.35 -4.67
CA ASP A 60 -18.96 -15.58 -3.87
C ASP A 60 -18.10 -15.37 -2.61
N LEU A 61 -18.75 -15.14 -1.48
CA LEU A 61 -18.11 -14.78 -0.23
C LEU A 61 -17.90 -16.04 0.63
N LYS A 62 -16.69 -16.19 1.16
CA LYS A 62 -16.35 -17.25 2.12
C LYS A 62 -16.10 -16.63 3.49
N CYS A 63 -16.65 -17.24 4.53
CA CYS A 63 -16.41 -16.82 5.91
C CYS A 63 -15.31 -17.69 6.54
N GLU A 64 -14.22 -17.07 6.96
CA GLU A 64 -13.15 -17.71 7.71
C GLU A 64 -12.78 -16.81 8.89
N TYR A 65 -12.71 -17.38 10.11
CA TYR A 65 -12.33 -16.64 11.33
C TYR A 65 -13.09 -15.31 11.55
N ASN A 66 -14.42 -15.31 11.36
CA ASN A 66 -15.29 -14.14 11.43
C ASN A 66 -14.93 -13.01 10.44
N ARG A 67 -14.35 -13.35 9.29
CA ARG A 67 -14.09 -12.43 8.19
C ARG A 67 -14.58 -13.01 6.88
N LEU A 68 -15.16 -12.15 6.05
CA LEU A 68 -15.58 -12.47 4.71
C LEU A 68 -14.44 -12.22 3.74
N TYR A 69 -14.29 -13.16 2.82
CA TYR A 69 -13.26 -13.16 1.82
C TYR A 69 -13.88 -13.25 0.43
N ALA A 70 -13.41 -12.40 -0.47
CA ALA A 70 -13.71 -12.45 -1.89
C ALA A 70 -12.51 -13.05 -2.64
N ALA A 71 -12.76 -14.03 -3.49
CA ALA A 71 -11.74 -14.65 -4.33
C ALA A 71 -11.81 -14.10 -5.76
N GLY A 72 -10.66 -13.78 -6.34
CA GLY A 72 -10.54 -13.47 -7.76
C GLY A 72 -9.30 -14.11 -8.35
N THR A 73 -9.24 -14.12 -9.68
CA THR A 73 -8.13 -14.72 -10.43
C THR A 73 -7.66 -13.76 -11.50
N SER A 74 -6.35 -13.55 -11.54
CA SER A 74 -5.67 -12.79 -12.58
C SER A 74 -5.22 -13.69 -13.71
N ILE A 75 -5.23 -13.15 -14.93
CA ILE A 75 -4.75 -13.80 -16.14
C ILE A 75 -3.52 -13.05 -16.63
N TRP A 76 -2.46 -13.79 -16.94
CA TRP A 76 -1.18 -13.25 -17.39
C TRP A 76 -0.75 -13.88 -18.71
N GLU A 77 -0.48 -13.05 -19.71
CA GLU A 77 0.22 -13.50 -20.91
C GLU A 77 1.72 -13.67 -20.62
N THR A 78 2.33 -14.65 -21.27
CA THR A 78 3.73 -15.07 -21.00
C THR A 78 4.67 -14.88 -22.19
N SER A 79 4.12 -14.52 -23.36
CA SER A 79 4.90 -14.24 -24.56
C SER A 79 4.19 -13.25 -25.48
N ARG A 80 4.93 -12.29 -26.03
CA ARG A 80 4.54 -11.52 -27.22
C ARG A 80 5.04 -12.13 -28.53
N GLY A 81 5.88 -13.17 -28.42
CA GLY A 81 6.52 -13.82 -29.55
C GLY A 81 5.70 -14.98 -30.10
N GLN A 82 6.35 -15.82 -30.91
CA GLN A 82 5.75 -17.03 -31.46
C GLN A 82 5.80 -18.22 -30.48
N CYS A 83 6.35 -18.01 -29.28
CA CYS A 83 6.51 -19.06 -28.30
C CYS A 83 5.16 -19.45 -27.70
N LYS A 84 4.90 -20.76 -27.58
CA LYS A 84 3.63 -21.31 -27.10
C LYS A 84 3.65 -21.59 -25.59
N ILE A 85 4.22 -20.69 -24.78
CA ILE A 85 4.05 -20.79 -23.33
C ILE A 85 2.58 -20.46 -23.03
N SER A 86 1.95 -21.30 -22.21
CA SER A 86 0.56 -21.07 -21.80
C SER A 86 0.45 -19.78 -20.98
N ARG A 87 -0.73 -19.15 -21.02
CA ARG A 87 -1.10 -18.12 -20.06
C ARG A 87 -1.00 -18.67 -18.64
N VAL A 88 -0.72 -17.78 -17.69
CA VAL A 88 -0.66 -18.10 -16.26
C VAL A 88 -1.88 -17.52 -15.57
N GLU A 89 -2.47 -18.30 -14.67
CA GLU A 89 -3.56 -17.84 -13.81
C GLU A 89 -3.09 -17.82 -12.35
N LYS A 90 -3.39 -16.74 -11.63
CA LYS A 90 -3.06 -16.61 -10.21
C LYS A 90 -4.27 -16.16 -9.40
N GLY A 91 -4.64 -16.97 -8.42
CA GLY A 91 -5.69 -16.65 -7.46
C GLY A 91 -5.19 -15.63 -6.43
N LEU A 92 -6.09 -14.73 -6.01
CA LEU A 92 -5.89 -13.81 -4.91
C LEU A 92 -7.20 -13.70 -4.12
N THR A 93 -7.08 -13.84 -2.81
CA THR A 93 -8.20 -13.76 -1.87
C THR A 93 -8.06 -12.49 -1.04
N LEU A 94 -9.11 -11.67 -1.00
CA LEU A 94 -9.12 -10.39 -0.30
C LEU A 94 -10.09 -10.42 0.88
N PRO A 95 -9.67 -9.99 2.09
CA PRO A 95 -10.61 -9.77 3.19
C PRO A 95 -11.48 -8.56 2.88
N VAL A 96 -12.77 -8.79 2.72
CA VAL A 96 -13.78 -7.77 2.44
C VAL A 96 -14.65 -7.46 3.65
N SER A 97 -14.29 -7.96 4.84
CA SER A 97 -14.91 -7.55 6.10
C SER A 97 -13.92 -7.63 7.26
N ILE A 98 -14.30 -7.00 8.38
CA ILE A 98 -13.59 -7.05 9.66
C ILE A 98 -14.56 -7.44 10.77
N ASP A 99 -14.01 -7.84 11.91
CA ASP A 99 -14.75 -8.26 13.11
C ASP A 99 -15.13 -7.08 14.01
N ASN A 100 -14.22 -6.10 14.15
CA ASN A 100 -14.38 -4.94 15.02
C ASN A 100 -13.99 -3.65 14.30
N PRO A 101 -14.62 -2.50 14.61
CA PRO A 101 -14.27 -1.22 13.99
C PRO A 101 -12.85 -0.79 14.37
N THR A 102 -12.17 -0.15 13.43
CA THR A 102 -10.84 0.44 13.66
C THR A 102 -10.95 1.59 14.65
N GLN A 103 -10.23 1.50 15.76
CA GLN A 103 -10.23 2.53 16.80
C GLN A 103 -9.41 3.74 16.34
N LEU A 104 -9.97 4.94 16.44
CA LEU A 104 -9.36 6.21 16.06
C LEU A 104 -9.20 7.11 17.29
N ALA A 105 -8.06 7.76 17.41
CA ALA A 105 -7.76 8.75 18.45
C ALA A 105 -7.27 10.04 17.81
N LEU A 106 -7.49 11.20 18.45
CA LEU A 106 -6.89 12.46 17.99
C LEU A 106 -5.53 12.67 18.64
N SER A 107 -4.53 13.06 17.85
CA SER A 107 -3.20 13.34 18.36
C SER A 107 -3.23 14.50 19.37
N GLN A 108 -2.43 14.39 20.43
CA GLN A 108 -2.26 15.48 21.39
C GLN A 108 -1.31 16.57 20.87
N ASN A 109 -0.51 16.27 19.86
CA ASN A 109 0.42 17.22 19.25
C ASN A 109 -0.35 18.14 18.29
N GLN A 110 -0.42 19.43 18.63
CA GLN A 110 -1.11 20.46 17.85
C GLN A 110 -0.26 21.07 16.73
N GLU A 111 0.94 20.54 16.46
CA GLU A 111 1.80 21.16 15.46
C GLU A 111 1.12 21.15 14.07
N PRO A 112 1.15 22.27 13.33
CA PRO A 112 0.59 22.35 11.99
C PRO A 112 1.54 21.67 10.99
N THR A 113 1.83 20.38 11.19
CA THR A 113 2.76 19.58 10.37
C THR A 113 2.37 19.62 8.89
N TYR A 114 1.07 19.75 8.60
CA TYR A 114 0.52 19.72 7.25
C TYR A 114 0.30 21.11 6.62
N HIS A 115 0.62 22.20 7.32
CA HIS A 115 0.51 23.55 6.72
C HIS A 115 1.41 23.67 5.48
N LYS A 116 2.65 23.17 5.58
CA LYS A 116 3.61 23.10 4.45
C LYS A 116 3.17 22.17 3.31
N TRP A 117 2.25 21.23 3.59
CA TRP A 117 1.80 20.25 2.58
C TRP A 117 0.74 20.84 1.66
N PHE A 118 -0.24 21.51 2.27
CA PHE A 118 -1.46 21.95 1.61
C PHE A 118 -1.49 23.47 1.37
N ASN A 119 -0.54 24.23 1.94
CA ASN A 119 -0.60 25.70 1.97
C ASN A 119 -1.90 26.24 2.62
N HIS A 120 -2.53 25.42 3.45
CA HIS A 120 -3.74 25.72 4.21
C HIS A 120 -3.37 25.85 5.68
N GLY A 121 -3.80 26.92 6.33
CA GLY A 121 -3.60 27.08 7.77
C GLY A 121 -4.50 26.17 8.60
N ASP A 122 -5.65 25.77 8.04
CA ASP A 122 -6.62 24.88 8.67
C ASP A 122 -6.31 23.40 8.35
N ASN A 123 -6.59 22.52 9.31
CA ASN A 123 -6.43 21.08 9.19
C ASN A 123 -7.79 20.39 9.43
N HIS A 124 -8.30 19.75 8.39
CA HIS A 124 -9.58 19.04 8.37
C HIS A 124 -9.40 17.52 8.18
N LEU A 125 -8.17 17.01 8.17
CA LEU A 125 -7.87 15.62 7.77
C LEU A 125 -8.69 14.58 8.53
N SER A 126 -8.76 14.64 9.86
CA SER A 126 -9.53 13.65 10.64
C SER A 126 -11.04 13.74 10.40
N VAL A 127 -11.60 14.94 10.18
CA VAL A 127 -13.00 15.12 9.78
C VAL A 127 -13.27 14.46 8.43
N LEU A 128 -12.40 14.69 7.46
CA LEU A 128 -12.51 14.13 6.10
C LEU A 128 -12.29 12.60 6.09
N ILE A 129 -11.38 12.08 6.92
CA ILE A 129 -11.15 10.63 7.09
C ILE A 129 -12.42 9.96 7.62
N SER A 130 -13.08 10.52 8.64
CA SER A 130 -14.34 9.97 9.15
C SER A 130 -15.44 9.98 8.09
N ALA A 131 -15.55 11.06 7.30
CA ALA A 131 -16.53 11.16 6.23
C ALA A 131 -16.28 10.14 5.09
N TRP A 132 -15.03 10.00 4.65
CA TRP A 132 -14.67 8.98 3.65
C TRP A 132 -14.88 7.57 4.17
N SER A 133 -14.61 7.30 5.46
CA SER A 133 -14.86 6.00 6.09
C SER A 133 -16.33 5.59 6.02
N TYR A 134 -17.23 6.55 6.27
CA TYR A 134 -18.67 6.36 6.05
C TYR A 134 -18.99 6.08 4.59
N ILE A 135 -18.47 6.87 3.64
CA ILE A 135 -18.76 6.72 2.21
C ILE A 135 -18.31 5.34 1.68
N PHE A 136 -17.11 4.90 2.06
CA PHE A 136 -16.60 3.57 1.71
C PHE A 136 -17.48 2.47 2.30
N SER A 137 -17.89 2.62 3.57
CA SER A 137 -18.75 1.66 4.24
C SER A 137 -20.17 1.62 3.67
N ALA A 138 -20.74 2.77 3.30
CA ALA A 138 -22.04 2.84 2.63
C ALA A 138 -21.98 2.19 1.25
N ARG A 139 -20.90 2.42 0.48
CA ARG A 139 -20.72 1.74 -0.81
C ARG A 139 -20.53 0.23 -0.64
N TRP A 140 -19.80 -0.19 0.39
CA TRP A 140 -19.68 -1.60 0.74
C TRP A 140 -21.04 -2.24 1.06
N VAL A 141 -21.92 -1.57 1.81
CA VAL A 141 -23.30 -2.04 2.08
C VAL A 141 -24.09 -2.21 0.78
N GLU A 142 -23.96 -1.28 -0.16
CA GLU A 142 -24.62 -1.39 -1.47
C GLU A 142 -24.09 -2.53 -2.34
N LEU A 143 -22.84 -2.97 -2.11
CA LEU A 143 -22.22 -4.08 -2.84
C LEU A 143 -22.44 -5.43 -2.15
N MET A 144 -22.58 -5.48 -0.83
CA MET A 144 -22.69 -6.73 -0.08
C MET A 144 -24.15 -7.12 0.14
N PRO A 145 -24.64 -8.22 -0.47
CA PRO A 145 -26.05 -8.58 -0.35
C PRO A 145 -26.42 -8.94 1.10
N GLY A 146 -27.43 -8.27 1.64
CA GLY A 146 -27.90 -8.45 3.02
C GLY A 146 -27.14 -7.64 4.07
N ALA A 147 -26.17 -6.82 3.65
CA ALA A 147 -25.54 -5.86 4.54
C ALA A 147 -26.50 -4.69 4.80
N GLU A 148 -26.37 -4.09 5.99
CA GLU A 148 -27.19 -2.97 6.42
C GLU A 148 -26.32 -1.83 6.97
N MET A 149 -26.79 -0.61 6.74
CA MET A 149 -26.23 0.60 7.33
C MET A 149 -27.25 1.14 8.33
N ILE A 150 -26.83 1.42 9.57
CA ILE A 150 -27.69 1.96 10.63
C ILE A 150 -27.02 3.15 11.33
N TYR A 151 -27.81 4.13 11.78
CA TYR A 151 -27.35 5.13 12.74
C TYR A 151 -27.51 4.58 14.17
N THR A 152 -26.55 4.89 15.03
CA THR A 152 -26.61 4.53 16.45
C THR A 152 -27.21 5.69 17.26
N GLY A 153 -27.28 5.53 18.59
CA GLY A 153 -27.63 6.63 19.49
C GLY A 153 -26.51 7.64 19.72
N SER A 154 -25.30 7.41 19.21
CA SER A 154 -24.17 8.33 19.39
C SER A 154 -24.12 9.40 18.31
N HIS A 155 -23.92 10.65 18.69
CA HIS A 155 -23.84 11.78 17.77
C HIS A 155 -22.98 12.92 18.33
N ALA A 156 -22.34 13.70 17.47
CA ALA A 156 -21.68 14.95 17.85
C ALA A 156 -22.71 15.98 18.33
N GLU A 157 -22.36 16.79 19.33
CA GLU A 157 -23.22 17.85 19.84
C GLU A 157 -23.23 19.07 18.90
N PHE A 158 -24.30 19.86 18.89
CA PHE A 158 -24.35 21.14 18.19
C PHE A 158 -23.89 22.29 19.11
N GLY A 159 -23.10 23.20 18.56
CA GLY A 159 -22.53 24.36 19.25
C GLY A 159 -23.60 25.30 19.78
N GLY A 160 -23.78 25.31 21.10
CA GLY A 160 -24.75 26.14 21.82
C GLY A 160 -25.39 25.47 23.06
N LEU A 161 -25.14 24.17 23.30
CA LEU A 161 -25.85 23.40 24.33
C LEU A 161 -25.06 23.09 25.62
N SER A 162 -23.73 23.22 25.63
CA SER A 162 -22.92 22.75 26.77
C SER A 162 -21.69 23.63 27.05
N ALA A 163 -21.69 24.35 28.18
CA ALA A 163 -20.53 25.02 28.75
C ALA A 163 -19.61 23.97 29.42
N GLY A 164 -18.80 23.28 28.61
CA GLY A 164 -17.77 22.34 29.07
C GLY A 164 -16.36 22.85 28.74
N ASP A 165 -15.35 22.20 29.31
CA ASP A 165 -13.93 22.56 29.16
C ASP A 165 -13.53 22.68 27.67
N GLU A 166 -13.13 23.88 27.25
CA GLU A 166 -12.86 24.22 25.84
C GLU A 166 -11.67 23.44 25.24
N ARG A 167 -10.85 22.79 26.09
CA ARG A 167 -9.62 22.12 25.66
C ARG A 167 -9.85 20.79 24.94
N THR A 168 -10.97 20.11 25.18
CA THR A 168 -11.28 18.79 24.59
C THR A 168 -12.28 18.82 23.45
N LYS A 169 -12.89 19.98 23.17
CA LYS A 169 -13.92 20.14 22.14
C LYS A 169 -13.35 20.74 20.86
N VAL A 170 -13.57 20.06 19.73
CA VAL A 170 -13.18 20.54 18.39
C VAL A 170 -14.42 21.00 17.64
N MET A 171 -14.55 22.31 17.42
CA MET A 171 -15.70 22.89 16.73
C MET A 171 -15.52 22.83 15.20
N VAL A 172 -16.44 22.17 14.50
CA VAL A 172 -16.42 21.99 13.05
C VAL A 172 -17.56 22.81 12.41
N ASP A 173 -17.24 23.81 11.59
CA ASP A 173 -18.24 24.54 10.79
C ASP A 173 -18.64 23.70 9.58
N VAL A 174 -19.87 23.18 9.58
CA VAL A 174 -20.44 22.44 8.43
C VAL A 174 -21.20 23.36 7.48
N GLY A 175 -21.32 24.66 7.81
CA GLY A 175 -21.99 25.65 7.00
C GLY A 175 -23.51 25.69 7.18
N ASP A 176 -24.19 26.14 6.13
CA ASP A 176 -25.64 26.13 6.03
C ASP A 176 -26.07 24.86 5.29
N VAL A 177 -26.57 23.89 6.05
CA VAL A 177 -26.89 22.54 5.58
C VAL A 177 -28.30 22.16 6.01
N ASP A 178 -28.94 21.28 5.24
CA ASP A 178 -30.24 20.72 5.59
C ASP A 178 -30.15 19.75 6.79
N ASP A 179 -31.31 19.35 7.31
CA ASP A 179 -31.40 18.49 8.49
C ASP A 179 -30.78 17.09 8.25
N ASP A 180 -30.74 16.61 7.00
CA ASP A 180 -30.16 15.31 6.63
C ASP A 180 -28.63 15.36 6.65
N ALA A 181 -28.04 16.41 6.07
CA ALA A 181 -26.62 16.67 6.12
C ALA A 181 -26.14 16.97 7.55
N ALA A 182 -26.90 17.74 8.32
CA ALA A 182 -26.60 18.00 9.72
C ALA A 182 -26.58 16.70 10.55
N ARG A 183 -27.59 15.84 10.37
CA ARG A 183 -27.67 14.51 11.01
C ARG A 183 -26.52 13.61 10.61
N TRP A 184 -26.18 13.58 9.32
CA TRP A 184 -25.07 12.78 8.81
C TRP A 184 -23.73 13.21 9.41
N TRP A 185 -23.42 14.51 9.42
CA TRP A 185 -22.21 15.03 10.06
C TRP A 185 -22.17 14.71 11.57
N ALA A 186 -23.33 14.74 12.24
CA ALA A 186 -23.41 14.41 13.67
C ALA A 186 -23.09 12.94 13.93
N ALA A 187 -23.57 12.03 13.07
CA ALA A 187 -23.24 10.62 13.15
C ALA A 187 -21.79 10.31 12.75
N VAL A 188 -21.27 10.96 11.70
CA VAL A 188 -19.90 10.76 11.20
C VAL A 188 -18.84 11.20 12.21
N LEU A 189 -19.11 12.28 12.95
CA LEU A 189 -18.18 12.87 13.92
C LEU A 189 -18.54 12.54 15.38
N SER A 190 -19.39 11.53 15.60
CA SER A 190 -19.78 11.11 16.94
C SER A 190 -18.60 10.56 17.76
N PRO A 191 -18.59 10.70 19.09
CA PRO A 191 -17.76 9.85 19.94
C PRO A 191 -18.19 8.38 19.82
N GLY A 192 -17.24 7.44 19.80
CA GLY A 192 -17.52 6.02 19.56
C GLY A 192 -18.00 5.76 18.13
N GLU A 193 -19.07 5.00 17.99
CA GLU A 193 -19.70 4.67 16.71
C GLU A 193 -21.05 5.37 16.59
N GLY A 194 -21.20 6.35 15.69
CA GLY A 194 -22.47 7.03 15.38
C GLY A 194 -23.25 6.37 14.25
N TRP A 195 -22.59 5.45 13.55
CA TRP A 195 -23.14 4.63 12.48
C TRP A 195 -22.47 3.27 12.49
N GLN A 196 -23.13 2.27 11.92
CA GLN A 196 -22.60 0.91 11.76
C GLN A 196 -22.95 0.38 10.37
N ALA A 197 -21.96 -0.21 9.70
CA ALA A 197 -22.10 -0.95 8.44
C ALA A 197 -21.79 -2.41 8.71
N SER A 198 -22.82 -3.27 8.73
CA SER A 198 -22.66 -4.65 9.17
C SER A 198 -23.47 -5.63 8.32
N LEU A 199 -23.06 -6.90 8.38
CA LEU A 199 -23.72 -8.02 7.73
C LEU A 199 -23.76 -9.17 8.74
N THR A 200 -24.93 -9.76 8.92
CA THR A 200 -25.08 -10.98 9.71
C THR A 200 -24.87 -12.18 8.79
N TRP A 201 -23.77 -12.91 8.99
CA TRP A 201 -23.40 -14.08 8.21
C TRP A 201 -23.27 -15.31 9.12
N GLU A 202 -24.07 -16.34 8.89
CA GLU A 202 -24.04 -17.60 9.66
C GLU A 202 -24.08 -17.40 11.19
N GLY A 203 -24.77 -16.35 11.65
CA GLY A 203 -24.91 -16.00 13.08
C GLY A 203 -23.78 -15.13 13.65
N ALA A 204 -22.71 -14.86 12.88
CA ALA A 204 -21.68 -13.88 13.22
C ALA A 204 -21.98 -12.52 12.58
N ILE A 205 -21.66 -11.44 13.29
CA ILE A 205 -21.75 -10.08 12.75
C ILE A 205 -20.38 -9.69 12.24
N VAL A 206 -20.29 -9.43 10.94
CA VAL A 206 -19.10 -8.83 10.31
C VAL A 206 -19.40 -7.38 9.93
N ARG A 207 -18.34 -6.59 9.75
CA ARG A 207 -18.43 -5.16 9.48
C ARG A 207 -17.66 -4.77 8.22
N SER A 208 -18.02 -3.64 7.64
CA SER A 208 -17.24 -2.99 6.58
C SER A 208 -15.77 -2.81 7.02
N PRO A 209 -14.78 -3.08 6.16
CA PRO A 209 -13.36 -2.83 6.43
C PRO A 209 -13.01 -1.38 6.82
N TRP A 210 -13.88 -0.44 6.48
CA TRP A 210 -13.73 0.99 6.77
C TRP A 210 -14.61 1.45 7.94
N SER A 211 -15.14 0.52 8.73
CA SER A 211 -15.85 0.85 9.99
C SER A 211 -14.87 1.41 11.01
N THR A 212 -15.22 2.54 11.62
CA THR A 212 -14.35 3.26 12.55
C THR A 212 -15.09 3.65 13.82
N ALA A 213 -14.37 3.66 14.94
CA ALA A 213 -14.88 4.18 16.21
C ALA A 213 -13.91 5.23 16.77
N LEU A 214 -14.39 6.44 17.07
CA LEU A 214 -13.59 7.49 17.69
C LEU A 214 -13.53 7.27 19.22
N GLU A 215 -12.37 7.45 19.85
CA GLU A 215 -12.28 7.39 21.31
C GLU A 215 -13.25 8.37 21.99
N SER A 216 -14.02 7.89 22.97
CA SER A 216 -15.10 8.66 23.61
C SER A 216 -14.66 9.91 24.36
N VAL A 217 -13.36 10.02 24.67
CA VAL A 217 -12.78 11.21 25.31
C VAL A 217 -12.65 12.39 24.35
N GLU A 218 -12.62 12.14 23.04
CA GLU A 218 -12.56 13.16 22.01
C GLU A 218 -13.97 13.59 21.60
N GLN A 219 -14.20 14.90 21.55
CA GLN A 219 -15.54 15.45 21.24
C GLN A 219 -15.48 16.45 20.11
N TYR A 220 -16.07 16.08 18.98
CA TYR A 220 -16.43 17.05 17.96
C TYR A 220 -17.71 17.79 18.36
N THR A 221 -17.78 19.06 17.98
CA THR A 221 -19.00 19.87 18.11
C THR A 221 -19.30 20.52 16.77
N LEU A 222 -20.53 20.42 16.30
CA LEU A 222 -20.94 20.98 15.02
C LEU A 222 -21.40 22.42 15.16
N SER A 223 -20.85 23.31 14.36
CA SER A 223 -21.42 24.64 14.13
C SER A 223 -22.21 24.60 12.83
N CYS A 224 -23.52 24.81 12.92
CA CYS A 224 -24.43 24.95 11.78
C CYS A 224 -25.04 26.35 11.77
N ARG A 225 -25.08 26.97 10.58
CA ARG A 225 -25.63 28.32 10.38
C ARG A 225 -27.15 28.34 10.34
N SER A 226 -27.79 27.20 10.02
CA SER A 226 -29.24 27.06 10.09
C SER A 226 -29.73 26.95 11.53
N LEU A 227 -30.77 27.72 11.86
CA LEU A 227 -31.46 27.67 13.14
C LEU A 227 -32.35 26.42 13.31
N SER A 228 -32.76 25.76 12.21
CA SER A 228 -33.59 24.55 12.24
C SER A 228 -32.83 23.33 12.79
N CYS A 229 -31.53 23.24 12.53
CA CYS A 229 -30.66 22.13 12.91
C CYS A 229 -30.34 22.05 14.42
N ARG A 230 -30.79 23.04 15.22
CA ARG A 230 -30.52 23.13 16.67
C ARG A 230 -31.55 22.39 17.54
N SER A 231 -32.59 21.82 16.94
CA SER A 231 -33.55 20.97 17.66
C SER A 231 -33.02 19.54 17.76
N PRO A 232 -33.33 18.77 18.82
CA PRO A 232 -32.93 17.37 18.89
C PRO A 232 -33.45 16.65 17.64
N LEU A 233 -32.58 15.95 16.91
CA LEU A 233 -32.86 15.14 15.71
C LEU A 233 -33.85 13.97 15.94
N CYS A 234 -34.64 14.05 17.01
CA CYS A 234 -35.65 13.09 17.41
C CYS A 234 -36.97 13.44 16.72
N ARG A 235 -37.37 12.69 15.68
CA ARG A 235 -38.79 12.27 15.53
C ARG A 235 -39.17 11.28 14.42
N ALA A 236 -38.26 10.72 13.63
CA ALA A 236 -38.62 9.57 12.78
C ALA A 236 -37.41 8.66 12.50
N PRO A 237 -37.62 7.32 12.37
CA PRO A 237 -36.64 6.46 11.71
C PRO A 237 -36.50 6.95 10.27
N THR A 238 -35.44 7.71 10.02
CA THR A 238 -35.13 8.26 8.70
C THR A 238 -34.16 7.32 8.00
N PRO A 239 -34.30 7.15 6.67
CA PRO A 239 -33.46 6.23 5.93
C PRO A 239 -32.00 6.66 6.01
N VAL A 240 -31.12 5.67 6.12
CA VAL A 240 -29.68 5.90 6.10
C VAL A 240 -29.25 6.33 4.71
N LEU A 241 -28.25 7.20 4.63
CA LEU A 241 -27.88 7.86 3.37
C LEU A 241 -27.08 6.92 2.47
N SER A 242 -27.36 6.98 1.16
CA SER A 242 -26.55 6.32 0.14
C SER A 242 -25.15 6.93 0.06
N PHE A 243 -24.18 6.16 -0.44
CA PHE A 243 -22.81 6.67 -0.60
C PHE A 243 -22.77 7.92 -1.49
N ALA A 244 -23.60 7.97 -2.54
CA ALA A 244 -23.66 9.08 -3.48
C ALA A 244 -24.14 10.37 -2.81
N THR A 245 -25.05 10.28 -1.85
CA THR A 245 -25.53 11.44 -1.09
C THR A 245 -24.50 11.90 -0.07
N ALA A 246 -23.87 10.96 0.65
CA ALA A 246 -22.77 11.28 1.55
C ALA A 246 -21.57 11.93 0.83
N ALA A 247 -21.21 11.44 -0.38
CA ALA A 247 -20.17 12.03 -1.21
C ALA A 247 -20.48 13.47 -1.63
N ARG A 248 -21.75 13.79 -1.89
CA ARG A 248 -22.20 15.16 -2.18
C ARG A 248 -22.03 16.08 -0.98
N PHE A 249 -22.39 15.63 0.22
CA PHE A 249 -22.20 16.40 1.45
C PHE A 249 -20.72 16.65 1.75
N LEU A 250 -19.87 15.65 1.52
CA LEU A 250 -18.41 15.82 1.58
C LEU A 250 -17.92 16.84 0.56
N ALA A 251 -18.37 16.79 -0.69
CA ALA A 251 -17.96 17.71 -1.73
C ALA A 251 -18.33 19.17 -1.40
N GLU A 252 -19.54 19.43 -0.91
CA GLU A 252 -19.94 20.76 -0.48
C GLU A 252 -19.14 21.25 0.74
N TYR A 253 -18.79 20.36 1.68
CA TYR A 253 -17.89 20.70 2.78
C TYR A 253 -16.49 21.08 2.29
N CYS A 254 -15.93 20.31 1.36
CA CYS A 254 -14.62 20.62 0.77
C CYS A 254 -14.62 21.96 0.01
N LYS A 255 -15.74 22.30 -0.63
CA LYS A 255 -15.93 23.59 -1.31
C LYS A 255 -16.07 24.75 -0.32
N LEU A 256 -16.82 24.56 0.77
CA LEU A 256 -16.99 25.56 1.83
C LEU A 256 -15.64 26.01 2.40
N HIS A 257 -14.74 25.05 2.65
CA HIS A 257 -13.44 25.31 3.27
C HIS A 257 -12.29 25.46 2.26
N ASN A 258 -12.53 25.16 0.97
CA ASN A 258 -11.52 25.10 -0.09
C ASN A 258 -10.37 24.14 0.24
N ILE A 259 -10.68 22.87 0.49
CA ILE A 259 -9.76 21.84 1.04
C ILE A 259 -9.81 20.51 0.25
N VAL A 260 -9.95 20.58 -1.08
CA VAL A 260 -10.03 19.39 -1.94
C VAL A 260 -8.75 18.55 -1.88
N ASP A 261 -7.60 19.18 -1.73
CA ASP A 261 -6.30 18.52 -1.55
C ASP A 261 -6.24 17.68 -0.27
N GLN A 262 -6.75 18.21 0.86
CA GLN A 262 -6.90 17.44 2.10
C GLN A 262 -7.91 16.31 1.94
N ALA A 263 -8.94 16.46 1.10
CA ALA A 263 -9.90 15.40 0.83
C ALA A 263 -9.26 14.21 0.10
N VAL A 264 -8.33 14.47 -0.83
CA VAL A 264 -7.55 13.40 -1.50
C VAL A 264 -6.57 12.75 -0.52
N ALA A 265 -5.93 13.54 0.34
CA ALA A 265 -5.05 12.99 1.37
C ALA A 265 -5.81 12.11 2.38
N ALA A 266 -6.98 12.56 2.82
CA ALA A 266 -7.89 11.79 3.69
C ALA A 266 -8.43 10.53 3.01
N LEU A 267 -8.79 10.60 1.73
CA LEU A 267 -9.14 9.44 0.93
C LEU A 267 -8.01 8.41 0.95
N SER A 268 -6.78 8.84 0.70
CA SER A 268 -5.62 7.97 0.77
C SER A 268 -5.45 7.35 2.15
N SER A 269 -5.64 8.11 3.24
CA SER A 269 -5.58 7.57 4.61
C SER A 269 -6.63 6.48 4.86
N VAL A 270 -7.84 6.64 4.33
CA VAL A 270 -8.92 5.64 4.45
C VAL A 270 -8.54 4.31 3.81
N LEU A 271 -7.74 4.31 2.74
CA LEU A 271 -7.26 3.06 2.12
C LEU A 271 -6.45 2.18 3.07
N PHE A 272 -5.81 2.77 4.08
CA PHE A 272 -5.00 2.05 5.07
C PHE A 272 -5.81 1.54 6.27
N LEU A 273 -7.09 1.92 6.44
CA LEU A 273 -7.90 1.47 7.59
C LEU A 273 -7.95 -0.06 7.74
N PRO A 274 -8.08 -0.87 6.66
CA PRO A 274 -8.04 -2.33 6.79
C PRO A 274 -6.69 -2.87 7.30
N ILE A 275 -5.57 -2.22 6.94
CA ILE A 275 -4.24 -2.54 7.50
C ILE A 275 -4.21 -2.22 8.99
N LEU A 276 -4.69 -1.02 9.34
CA LEU A 276 -4.61 -0.47 10.69
C LEU A 276 -5.55 -1.16 11.68
N ASN A 277 -6.62 -1.80 11.19
CA ASN A 277 -7.53 -2.60 12.00
C ASN A 277 -6.83 -3.73 12.76
N ARG A 278 -5.70 -4.22 12.24
CA ARG A 278 -4.89 -5.27 12.87
C ARG A 278 -4.12 -4.77 14.09
N ASN A 279 -4.02 -3.45 14.29
CA ASN A 279 -3.32 -2.87 15.41
C ASN A 279 -4.19 -2.90 16.67
N LYS A 280 -3.56 -3.27 17.80
CA LYS A 280 -4.22 -3.22 19.10
C LYS A 280 -4.41 -1.80 19.64
N ASN A 281 -3.56 -0.88 19.18
CA ASN A 281 -3.59 0.52 19.61
C ASN A 281 -4.45 1.35 18.65
N PRO A 282 -5.20 2.33 19.16
CA PRO A 282 -5.92 3.28 18.32
C PRO A 282 -5.00 3.99 17.32
N VAL A 283 -5.53 4.23 16.13
CA VAL A 283 -4.86 5.01 15.08
C VAL A 283 -4.90 6.48 15.50
N SER A 284 -3.72 7.07 15.74
CA SER A 284 -3.62 8.49 16.05
C SER A 284 -3.75 9.32 14.77
N LEU A 285 -4.85 10.05 14.64
CA LEU A 285 -5.11 10.97 13.54
C LEU A 285 -4.71 12.41 13.90
N PRO A 286 -4.38 13.25 12.90
CA PRO A 286 -4.11 14.66 13.15
C PRO A 286 -5.30 15.36 13.82
N ARG A 287 -5.05 16.05 14.93
CA ARG A 287 -6.09 16.86 15.58
C ARG A 287 -6.44 18.02 14.65
N PRO A 288 -7.73 18.28 14.39
CA PRO A 288 -8.12 19.40 13.56
C PRO A 288 -7.66 20.72 14.18
N TYR A 289 -7.35 21.66 13.30
CA TYR A 289 -6.96 23.00 13.68
C TYR A 289 -7.68 23.98 12.77
N PHE A 290 -8.33 24.98 13.35
CA PHE A 290 -9.10 25.98 12.59
C PHE A 290 -8.65 27.36 13.06
N HIS A 291 -8.17 28.18 12.13
CA HIS A 291 -7.84 29.56 12.43
C HIS A 291 -9.11 30.34 12.83
N ALA A 292 -9.02 31.07 13.94
CA ALA A 292 -10.07 31.96 14.37
C ALA A 292 -10.23 33.12 13.36
N LYS A 293 -11.30 33.08 12.55
CA LYS A 293 -11.78 34.13 11.63
C LYS A 293 -10.83 34.54 10.50
N ARG A 294 -11.19 34.19 9.26
CA ARG A 294 -10.80 34.98 8.07
C ARG A 294 -11.52 36.34 8.10
N SER A 295 -10.77 37.43 8.03
CA SER A 295 -11.28 38.73 7.58
C SER A 295 -11.88 38.59 6.16
N PRO A 296 -12.92 39.35 5.78
CA PRO A 296 -13.49 39.26 4.44
C PRO A 296 -12.42 39.60 3.37
N ARG A 297 -12.13 38.58 2.55
CA ARG A 297 -11.31 38.52 1.32
C ARG A 297 -10.70 39.84 0.80
N SER A 298 -9.38 39.83 0.62
CA SER A 298 -8.76 40.47 -0.56
C SER A 298 -9.14 39.64 -1.78
N ALA A 299 -9.84 40.25 -2.74
CA ALA A 299 -10.29 39.61 -3.96
C ALA A 299 -9.10 39.26 -4.87
N MET A 300 -8.91 37.98 -5.14
CA MET A 300 -8.17 37.47 -6.30
C MET A 300 -9.17 36.74 -7.22
N PRO A 301 -8.97 36.80 -8.56
CA PRO A 301 -10.05 36.66 -9.53
C PRO A 301 -10.66 35.25 -9.61
N GLU A 302 -11.99 35.22 -9.68
CA GLU A 302 -12.97 34.11 -9.62
C GLU A 302 -12.87 33.04 -10.73
N THR A 303 -11.76 32.90 -11.44
CA THR A 303 -11.67 31.97 -12.59
C THR A 303 -11.24 30.53 -12.26
N LYS A 304 -10.94 30.19 -11.00
CA LYS A 304 -10.55 28.81 -10.58
C LYS A 304 -11.59 28.05 -9.76
N GLU A 305 -12.62 28.71 -9.21
CA GLU A 305 -13.48 28.17 -8.14
C GLU A 305 -14.53 27.15 -8.64
N LEU A 306 -14.98 27.20 -9.90
CA LEU A 306 -16.06 26.32 -10.38
C LEU A 306 -15.62 24.86 -10.68
N LYS A 307 -14.31 24.59 -10.80
CA LYS A 307 -13.78 23.26 -11.20
C LYS A 307 -13.48 22.31 -10.03
N GLN A 308 -13.51 22.79 -8.79
CA GLN A 308 -13.01 22.03 -7.63
C GLN A 308 -14.07 21.12 -6.99
N CYS A 309 -15.36 21.49 -6.99
CA CYS A 309 -16.43 20.67 -6.42
C CYS A 309 -16.73 19.43 -7.28
N GLY A 310 -16.69 19.60 -8.61
CA GLY A 310 -16.82 18.49 -9.55
C GLY A 310 -15.66 17.48 -9.44
N PHE A 311 -14.49 17.86 -8.92
CA PHE A 311 -13.36 16.93 -8.84
C PHE A 311 -13.68 15.67 -8.01
N ILE A 312 -14.28 15.81 -6.84
CA ILE A 312 -14.62 14.66 -5.98
C ILE A 312 -15.68 13.79 -6.66
N LEU A 313 -16.77 14.40 -7.14
CA LEU A 313 -17.90 13.67 -7.71
C LEU A 313 -17.63 13.10 -9.11
N ASP A 314 -16.88 13.83 -9.94
CA ASP A 314 -16.65 13.48 -11.35
C ASP A 314 -15.38 12.65 -11.55
N GLN A 315 -14.39 12.74 -10.64
CA GLN A 315 -13.09 12.07 -10.80
C GLN A 315 -12.74 11.05 -9.72
N ILE A 316 -13.25 11.19 -8.48
CA ILE A 316 -12.95 10.24 -7.39
C ILE A 316 -14.06 9.20 -7.25
N VAL A 317 -15.32 9.64 -7.15
CA VAL A 317 -16.46 8.74 -6.96
C VAL A 317 -16.56 7.62 -8.02
N PRO A 318 -16.29 7.86 -9.32
CA PRO A 318 -16.28 6.79 -10.32
C PRO A 318 -15.21 5.71 -10.08
N GLU A 319 -14.15 6.02 -9.35
CA GLU A 319 -13.05 5.10 -9.04
C GLU A 319 -13.24 4.38 -7.70
N LEU A 320 -14.35 4.64 -6.99
CA LEU A 320 -14.57 4.15 -5.62
C LEU A 320 -14.49 2.62 -5.53
N ASP A 321 -15.14 1.91 -6.46
CA ASP A 321 -15.14 0.44 -6.44
C ASP A 321 -13.73 -0.15 -6.67
N ARG A 322 -12.87 0.54 -7.42
CA ARG A 322 -11.46 0.15 -7.59
C ARG A 322 -10.63 0.46 -6.34
N LEU A 323 -10.91 1.59 -5.69
CA LEU A 323 -10.30 1.96 -4.41
C LEU A 323 -10.66 0.98 -3.29
N LEU A 324 -11.91 0.48 -3.25
CA LEU A 324 -12.34 -0.56 -2.31
C LEU A 324 -11.50 -1.83 -2.49
N THR A 325 -11.35 -2.32 -3.73
CA THR A 325 -10.48 -3.49 -4.02
C THR A 325 -9.04 -3.25 -3.60
N LEU A 326 -8.47 -2.10 -3.96
CA LEU A 326 -7.08 -1.78 -3.62
C LEU A 326 -6.88 -1.73 -2.09
N SER A 327 -7.82 -1.13 -1.37
CA SER A 327 -7.77 -1.02 0.09
C SER A 327 -7.93 -2.37 0.81
N CYS A 328 -8.74 -3.28 0.27
CA CYS A 328 -8.82 -4.66 0.75
C CYS A 328 -7.55 -5.48 0.50
N ASN A 329 -6.74 -5.15 -0.52
CA ASN A 329 -5.43 -5.76 -0.75
C ASN A 329 -4.35 -5.14 0.16
N THR A 330 -4.42 -5.45 1.45
CA THR A 330 -3.53 -4.88 2.48
C THR A 330 -2.06 -5.17 2.22
N ARG A 331 -1.72 -6.36 1.72
CA ARG A 331 -0.33 -6.70 1.32
C ARG A 331 0.11 -5.91 0.11
N GLY A 332 -0.78 -5.75 -0.87
CA GLY A 332 -0.57 -4.92 -2.05
C GLY A 332 -0.25 -3.47 -1.69
N LEU A 333 -1.01 -2.86 -0.79
CA LEU A 333 -0.72 -1.49 -0.34
C LEU A 333 0.67 -1.35 0.31
N LEU A 334 1.05 -2.31 1.16
CA LEU A 334 2.38 -2.30 1.78
C LEU A 334 3.48 -2.51 0.75
N SER A 335 3.33 -3.46 -0.18
CA SER A 335 4.32 -3.70 -1.25
C SER A 335 4.45 -2.48 -2.18
N LEU A 336 3.34 -1.79 -2.49
CA LEU A 336 3.35 -0.57 -3.30
C LEU A 336 4.15 0.55 -2.64
N LEU A 337 4.00 0.77 -1.33
CA LEU A 337 4.85 1.73 -0.61
C LEU A 337 6.32 1.27 -0.57
N SER A 338 6.58 -0.01 -0.31
CA SER A 338 7.95 -0.56 -0.28
C SER A 338 8.66 -0.52 -1.64
N SER A 339 7.94 -0.34 -2.75
CA SER A 339 8.53 -0.26 -4.10
C SER A 339 9.58 0.85 -4.27
N VAL A 340 9.56 1.88 -3.43
CA VAL A 340 10.56 2.97 -3.46
C VAL A 340 11.99 2.48 -3.25
N PHE A 341 12.16 1.34 -2.58
CA PHE A 341 13.47 0.77 -2.31
C PHE A 341 14.00 -0.06 -3.47
N TYR A 342 13.14 -0.50 -4.40
CA TYR A 342 13.53 -1.38 -5.50
C TYR A 342 14.22 -0.60 -6.62
N GLU A 343 15.41 -1.06 -7.00
CA GLU A 343 16.17 -0.55 -8.13
C GLU A 343 16.47 -1.69 -9.13
N PRO A 344 16.00 -1.57 -10.39
CA PRO A 344 16.33 -2.55 -11.42
C PRO A 344 17.85 -2.71 -11.61
N GLY A 345 18.30 -3.95 -11.70
CA GLY A 345 19.71 -4.27 -11.98
C GLY A 345 20.60 -4.39 -10.74
N ILE A 346 20.09 -4.13 -9.53
CA ILE A 346 20.80 -4.49 -8.31
C ILE A 346 20.68 -6.00 -8.06
N PRO A 347 21.79 -6.75 -8.01
CA PRO A 347 21.75 -8.17 -7.70
C PRO A 347 21.53 -8.42 -6.20
N CYS A 348 20.99 -9.59 -5.86
CA CYS A 348 20.65 -9.97 -4.50
C CYS A 348 21.83 -9.93 -3.51
N ASN A 349 23.06 -10.10 -3.98
CA ASN A 349 24.26 -10.06 -3.15
C ASN A 349 24.80 -8.63 -2.91
N ALA A 350 24.23 -7.61 -3.56
CA ALA A 350 24.63 -6.21 -3.42
C ALA A 350 23.50 -5.30 -2.87
N VAL A 351 22.51 -5.88 -2.21
CA VAL A 351 21.38 -5.13 -1.63
C VAL A 351 21.82 -4.29 -0.42
N SER A 352 22.71 -4.81 0.43
CA SER A 352 23.21 -4.08 1.59
C SER A 352 23.81 -2.71 1.26
N PRO A 353 24.80 -2.57 0.34
CA PRO A 353 25.34 -1.25 0.01
C PRO A 353 24.28 -0.31 -0.59
N TRP A 354 23.30 -0.82 -1.35
CA TRP A 354 22.18 -0.02 -1.85
C TRP A 354 21.29 0.52 -0.74
N MET A 355 20.93 -0.32 0.24
CA MET A 355 20.10 0.10 1.38
C MET A 355 20.86 1.05 2.30
N GLN A 356 22.13 0.79 2.59
CA GLN A 356 22.97 1.70 3.38
C GLN A 356 23.04 3.09 2.75
N ALA A 357 23.23 3.17 1.43
CA ALA A 357 23.23 4.45 0.72
C ALA A 357 21.87 5.15 0.76
N THR A 358 20.79 4.39 0.64
CA THR A 358 19.41 4.90 0.75
C THR A 358 19.18 5.56 2.11
N PHE A 359 19.48 4.84 3.20
CA PHE A 359 19.24 5.35 4.54
C PHE A 359 20.26 6.39 5.01
N ALA A 360 21.46 6.44 4.42
CA ALA A 360 22.39 7.55 4.61
C ALA A 360 21.77 8.90 4.26
N VAL A 361 20.93 8.93 3.21
CA VAL A 361 20.25 10.14 2.77
C VAL A 361 18.94 10.34 3.54
N LEU A 362 18.11 9.30 3.66
CA LEU A 362 16.80 9.42 4.31
C LEU A 362 16.92 9.81 5.79
N ASP A 363 17.95 9.32 6.50
CA ASP A 363 18.16 9.64 7.92
C ASP A 363 18.64 11.08 8.14
N SER A 364 19.22 11.72 7.12
CA SER A 364 19.59 13.14 7.20
C SER A 364 18.40 14.10 7.08
N VAL A 365 17.20 13.60 6.75
CA VAL A 365 16.01 14.42 6.50
C VAL A 365 15.16 14.51 7.77
N GLU A 366 15.30 15.62 8.50
CA GLU A 366 14.50 15.87 9.70
C GLU A 366 13.04 16.23 9.38
N GLU A 367 12.80 16.91 8.26
CA GLU A 367 11.48 17.43 7.91
C GLU A 367 10.60 16.38 7.21
N SER A 368 9.47 16.02 7.84
CA SER A 368 8.54 15.01 7.30
C SER A 368 7.96 15.37 5.92
N HIS A 369 7.85 16.65 5.59
CA HIS A 369 7.37 17.10 4.27
C HIS A 369 8.39 16.79 3.15
N LEU A 370 9.69 17.01 3.41
CA LEU A 370 10.76 16.67 2.47
C LEU A 370 10.85 15.16 2.28
N LEU A 371 10.75 14.40 3.38
CA LEU A 371 10.74 12.94 3.32
C LEU A 371 9.58 12.44 2.45
N GLY A 372 8.37 12.96 2.67
CA GLY A 372 7.21 12.64 1.82
C GLY A 372 7.45 12.98 0.35
N TYR A 373 8.03 14.15 0.07
CA TYR A 373 8.35 14.57 -1.29
C TYR A 373 9.33 13.61 -1.99
N ILE A 374 10.40 13.21 -1.31
CA ILE A 374 11.41 12.27 -1.82
C ILE A 374 10.75 10.94 -2.20
N LEU A 375 9.96 10.38 -1.28
CA LEU A 375 9.29 9.08 -1.46
C LEU A 375 8.26 9.12 -2.60
N MET A 376 7.47 10.20 -2.68
CA MET A 376 6.50 10.41 -3.76
C MET A 376 7.16 10.56 -5.13
N ASN A 377 8.36 11.16 -5.22
CA ASN A 377 9.06 11.30 -6.51
C ASN A 377 9.84 10.04 -6.91
N ARG A 378 10.19 9.17 -5.96
CA ARG A 378 10.91 7.93 -6.26
C ARG A 378 10.04 6.96 -7.07
N VAL A 379 8.75 6.89 -6.75
CA VAL A 379 7.75 6.08 -7.49
C VAL A 379 6.45 6.92 -7.64
N PRO A 380 6.40 7.83 -8.64
CA PRO A 380 5.30 8.79 -8.78
C PRO A 380 3.94 8.15 -9.03
N GLN A 381 3.91 6.94 -9.58
CA GLN A 381 2.69 6.18 -9.89
C GLN A 381 1.83 5.95 -8.63
N VAL A 382 2.47 5.79 -7.46
CA VAL A 382 1.77 5.56 -6.19
C VAL A 382 1.99 6.69 -5.19
N SER A 383 2.37 7.87 -5.67
CA SER A 383 2.59 9.06 -4.85
C SER A 383 1.39 9.42 -3.96
N PHE A 384 0.17 9.22 -4.45
CA PHE A 384 -1.04 9.48 -3.66
C PHE A 384 -1.13 8.58 -2.41
N LEU A 385 -0.64 7.34 -2.44
CA LEU A 385 -0.63 6.43 -1.28
C LEU A 385 0.27 6.92 -0.15
N TRP A 386 1.34 7.65 -0.49
CA TRP A 386 2.24 8.22 0.52
C TRP A 386 1.56 9.30 1.36
N LEU A 387 0.53 9.99 0.84
CA LEU A 387 -0.26 10.95 1.64
C LEU A 387 -0.89 10.23 2.84
N GLY A 388 -1.65 9.18 2.55
CA GLY A 388 -2.34 8.38 3.56
C GLY A 388 -1.37 7.63 4.46
N GLY A 389 -0.34 7.02 3.86
CA GLY A 389 0.68 6.26 4.59
C GLY A 389 1.42 7.10 5.62
N ILE A 390 1.69 8.38 5.32
CA ILE A 390 2.35 9.31 6.25
C ILE A 390 1.37 9.80 7.33
N ILE A 391 0.16 10.20 6.94
CA ILE A 391 -0.87 10.70 7.86
C ILE A 391 -1.25 9.66 8.91
N THR A 392 -1.31 8.39 8.52
CA THR A 392 -1.70 7.27 9.39
C THR A 392 -0.53 6.64 10.16
N GLY A 393 0.71 7.03 9.87
CA GLY A 393 1.89 6.47 10.54
C GLY A 393 2.44 5.18 9.92
N THR A 394 1.82 4.64 8.85
CA THR A 394 2.26 3.42 8.16
C THR A 394 3.67 3.55 7.57
N GLN A 395 4.09 4.75 7.16
CA GLN A 395 5.44 5.01 6.63
C GLN A 395 6.55 4.53 7.57
N LYS A 396 6.35 4.61 8.89
CA LYS A 396 7.38 4.23 9.87
C LYS A 396 7.75 2.75 9.77
N ASN A 397 6.74 1.90 9.57
CA ASN A 397 6.96 0.47 9.38
C ASN A 397 7.64 0.21 8.04
N ILE A 398 7.20 0.85 6.94
CA ILE A 398 7.82 0.70 5.62
C ILE A 398 9.31 1.08 5.64
N LEU A 399 9.67 2.21 6.26
CA LEU A 399 11.06 2.64 6.40
C LEU A 399 11.88 1.69 7.28
N ARG A 400 11.29 1.17 8.37
CA ARG A 400 11.95 0.19 9.23
C ARG A 400 12.26 -1.11 8.49
N GLU A 401 11.27 -1.70 7.84
CA GLU A 401 11.45 -2.96 7.09
C GLU A 401 12.42 -2.78 5.91
N GLY A 402 12.31 -1.65 5.20
CA GLY A 402 13.23 -1.30 4.10
C GLY A 402 14.69 -1.25 4.54
N ARG A 403 14.98 -0.75 5.76
CA ARG A 403 16.35 -0.70 6.30
C ARG A 403 16.98 -2.08 6.42
N TYR A 404 16.19 -3.09 6.77
CA TYR A 404 16.64 -4.47 6.87
C TYR A 404 16.60 -5.23 5.53
N GLY A 405 16.32 -4.54 4.43
CA GLY A 405 16.16 -5.16 3.11
C GLY A 405 14.90 -6.01 2.97
N VAL A 406 13.97 -5.91 3.92
CA VAL A 406 12.70 -6.64 3.91
C VAL A 406 11.71 -5.86 3.04
N THR A 407 11.68 -6.20 1.75
CA THR A 407 10.80 -5.58 0.76
C THR A 407 9.78 -6.60 0.28
N SER A 408 8.50 -6.34 0.55
CA SER A 408 7.41 -7.20 0.09
C SER A 408 7.12 -7.00 -1.39
N ILE A 409 6.69 -8.07 -2.07
CA ILE A 409 6.28 -8.06 -3.47
C ILE A 409 4.84 -8.55 -3.52
N GLU A 410 3.98 -7.84 -4.23
CA GLU A 410 2.62 -8.29 -4.52
C GLU A 410 2.31 -7.93 -5.98
N PRO A 411 2.58 -8.84 -6.93
CA PRO A 411 2.55 -8.52 -8.35
C PRO A 411 1.18 -8.10 -8.88
N HIS A 412 0.07 -8.50 -8.23
CA HIS A 412 -1.25 -8.02 -8.62
C HIS A 412 -1.36 -6.52 -8.40
N ALA A 413 -1.14 -6.04 -7.18
CA ALA A 413 -1.14 -4.61 -6.86
C ALA A 413 -0.12 -3.84 -7.71
N ALA A 414 1.08 -4.40 -7.91
CA ALA A 414 2.09 -3.82 -8.78
C ALA A 414 1.57 -3.58 -10.20
N SER A 415 0.89 -4.59 -10.79
CA SER A 415 0.36 -4.51 -12.15
C SER A 415 -0.89 -3.64 -12.27
N TRP A 416 -1.71 -3.61 -11.22
CA TRP A 416 -2.87 -2.73 -11.10
C TRP A 416 -2.47 -1.26 -11.12
N CYS A 417 -1.40 -0.92 -10.38
CA CYS A 417 -0.91 0.44 -10.22
C CYS A 417 0.22 0.84 -11.17
N GLY A 418 0.66 -0.06 -12.05
CA GLY A 418 1.73 0.24 -12.99
C GLY A 418 3.11 0.41 -12.36
N VAL A 419 3.37 -0.31 -11.27
CA VAL A 419 4.61 -0.27 -10.49
C VAL A 419 5.44 -1.52 -10.77
N THR A 420 6.75 -1.33 -10.90
CA THR A 420 7.72 -2.43 -10.89
C THR A 420 8.26 -2.62 -9.49
N GLN A 421 8.09 -3.82 -8.93
CA GLN A 421 8.54 -4.19 -7.60
C GLN A 421 9.64 -5.25 -7.63
N SER A 422 9.79 -6.00 -8.72
CA SER A 422 10.71 -7.13 -8.79
C SER A 422 11.26 -7.36 -10.19
N PHE A 423 12.45 -7.98 -10.25
CA PHE A 423 13.11 -8.36 -11.50
C PHE A 423 12.26 -9.32 -12.36
N ILE A 424 11.32 -10.06 -11.75
CA ILE A 424 10.44 -11.03 -12.44
C ILE A 424 9.45 -10.35 -13.39
N GLN A 425 9.16 -9.06 -13.19
CA GLN A 425 8.29 -8.26 -14.06
C GLN A 425 9.01 -7.77 -15.32
N ALA A 426 10.34 -7.84 -15.36
CA ALA A 426 11.11 -7.47 -16.54
C ALA A 426 11.01 -8.56 -17.63
N PRO A 427 11.06 -8.19 -18.92
CA PRO A 427 11.12 -9.16 -20.00
C PRO A 427 12.41 -9.98 -19.92
N VAL A 428 12.38 -11.18 -20.48
CA VAL A 428 13.58 -12.00 -20.67
C VAL A 428 14.53 -11.29 -21.65
N SER A 429 15.82 -11.28 -21.32
CA SER A 429 16.86 -10.61 -22.11
C SER A 429 16.92 -11.13 -23.56
N GLN A 430 17.30 -10.25 -24.49
CA GLN A 430 17.58 -10.58 -25.88
C GLN A 430 18.94 -10.02 -26.30
N PRO A 431 19.93 -10.85 -26.69
CA PRO A 431 19.86 -12.32 -26.78
C PRO A 431 19.78 -13.00 -25.40
N LEU A 432 19.06 -14.13 -25.32
CA LEU A 432 18.92 -14.92 -24.08
C LEU A 432 20.25 -15.58 -23.69
N ILE A 433 20.96 -16.13 -24.67
CA ILE A 433 22.21 -16.87 -24.47
C ILE A 433 23.36 -16.04 -24.99
N THR A 434 24.36 -15.83 -24.14
CA THR A 434 25.64 -15.22 -24.49
C THR A 434 26.75 -16.17 -24.06
N ASN A 435 27.66 -16.53 -24.97
CA ASN A 435 28.78 -17.43 -24.70
C ASN A 435 28.37 -18.79 -24.08
N GLY A 436 27.24 -19.36 -24.50
CA GLY A 436 26.75 -20.66 -24.01
C GLY A 436 26.09 -20.61 -22.62
N ALA A 437 25.92 -19.43 -22.04
CA ALA A 437 25.28 -19.23 -20.75
C ALA A 437 24.14 -18.20 -20.82
N LEU A 438 23.22 -18.29 -19.87
CA LEU A 438 22.14 -17.33 -19.65
C LEU A 438 22.27 -16.69 -18.26
N SER A 439 21.72 -15.50 -18.07
CA SER A 439 21.68 -14.91 -16.73
C SER A 439 20.80 -15.75 -15.82
N ARG A 440 21.18 -15.91 -14.54
CA ARG A 440 20.30 -16.58 -13.55
C ARG A 440 18.96 -15.87 -13.42
N SER A 441 18.93 -14.55 -13.67
CA SER A 441 17.71 -13.77 -13.65
C SER A 441 16.74 -14.16 -14.77
N ASP A 442 17.26 -14.46 -15.97
CA ASP A 442 16.46 -14.95 -17.09
C ASP A 442 16.06 -16.41 -16.92
N GLU A 443 16.91 -17.22 -16.29
CA GLU A 443 16.56 -18.57 -15.85
C GLU A 443 15.34 -18.53 -14.92
N CYS A 444 15.37 -17.69 -13.87
CA CYS A 444 14.24 -17.47 -12.98
C CYS A 444 12.97 -17.05 -13.73
N ARG A 445 13.08 -16.10 -14.67
CA ARG A 445 11.94 -15.63 -15.47
C ARG A 445 11.34 -16.78 -16.28
N LEU A 446 12.17 -17.57 -16.96
CA LEU A 446 11.70 -18.70 -17.78
C LEU A 446 11.08 -19.81 -16.94
N LEU A 447 11.66 -20.15 -15.79
CA LEU A 447 11.09 -21.11 -14.84
C LEU A 447 9.71 -20.66 -14.36
N TYR A 448 9.58 -19.39 -14.01
CA TYR A 448 8.29 -18.84 -13.60
C TYR A 448 7.29 -18.83 -14.76
N LEU A 449 7.66 -18.33 -15.94
CA LEU A 449 6.76 -18.23 -17.09
C LEU A 449 6.29 -19.60 -17.59
N SER A 450 7.18 -20.60 -17.58
CA SER A 450 6.85 -21.99 -17.93
C SER A 450 6.06 -22.74 -16.85
N GLN A 451 5.86 -22.13 -15.67
CA GLN A 451 5.22 -22.74 -14.50
C GLN A 451 5.86 -24.08 -14.09
N ALA A 452 7.20 -24.12 -14.14
CA ALA A 452 7.99 -25.23 -13.64
C ALA A 452 7.54 -25.61 -12.21
N GLU A 453 7.50 -26.91 -11.91
CA GLU A 453 6.79 -27.45 -10.74
C GLU A 453 7.19 -26.79 -9.42
N LEU A 454 8.48 -26.54 -9.23
CA LEU A 454 9.06 -25.96 -8.02
C LEU A 454 9.03 -24.42 -8.02
N ASN A 455 8.75 -23.77 -9.17
CA ASN A 455 8.86 -22.32 -9.37
C ASN A 455 7.52 -21.66 -9.72
N ARG A 456 6.40 -22.29 -9.35
CA ARG A 456 5.05 -21.73 -9.59
C ARG A 456 4.74 -20.51 -8.70
N GLY A 457 5.38 -20.42 -7.54
CA GLY A 457 5.22 -19.29 -6.61
C GLY A 457 6.01 -18.06 -7.07
N TRP A 458 5.59 -16.87 -6.65
CA TRP A 458 6.38 -15.65 -6.85
C TRP A 458 7.75 -15.76 -6.14
N PRO A 459 8.81 -15.13 -6.68
CA PRO A 459 10.07 -15.03 -5.97
C PRO A 459 9.89 -14.40 -4.59
N LEU A 460 10.62 -14.91 -3.60
CA LEU A 460 10.54 -14.45 -2.20
C LEU A 460 11.25 -13.10 -1.97
N THR A 461 11.92 -12.56 -2.99
CA THR A 461 12.69 -11.33 -2.91
C THR A 461 12.64 -10.58 -4.24
N PRO A 462 12.66 -9.22 -4.24
CA PRO A 462 12.54 -8.45 -5.47
C PRO A 462 13.82 -8.43 -6.30
N TRP A 463 14.94 -8.84 -5.70
CA TRP A 463 16.28 -8.72 -6.26
C TRP A 463 16.61 -9.91 -7.16
N MET A 464 17.31 -9.61 -8.27
CA MET A 464 17.70 -10.65 -9.22
C MET A 464 18.87 -11.49 -8.68
N PRO A 465 18.93 -12.80 -8.99
CA PRO A 465 20.11 -13.59 -8.68
C PRO A 465 21.32 -13.11 -9.51
N PHE A 466 22.51 -13.15 -8.91
CA PHE A 466 23.75 -12.77 -9.60
C PHE A 466 24.27 -13.90 -10.50
N GLY A 467 25.10 -13.53 -11.48
CA GLY A 467 25.85 -14.46 -12.32
C GLY A 467 25.00 -15.15 -13.39
N THR A 468 25.56 -16.24 -13.93
CA THR A 468 25.02 -16.96 -15.08
C THR A 468 24.97 -18.46 -14.81
N THR A 469 24.09 -19.13 -15.53
CA THR A 469 23.98 -20.58 -15.60
C THR A 469 24.37 -21.00 -17.01
N ILE A 470 25.23 -21.99 -17.15
CA ILE A 470 25.50 -22.53 -18.49
C ILE A 470 24.24 -23.27 -18.98
N LEU A 471 23.98 -23.22 -20.28
CA LEU A 471 22.72 -23.77 -20.79
C LEU A 471 22.54 -25.26 -20.48
N GLU A 472 23.64 -26.04 -20.49
CA GLU A 472 23.62 -27.48 -20.21
C GLU A 472 23.18 -27.83 -18.79
N ASP A 473 23.43 -26.94 -17.83
CA ASP A 473 23.10 -27.13 -16.41
C ASP A 473 21.73 -26.53 -16.07
N ALA A 474 21.10 -25.80 -16.99
CA ALA A 474 19.78 -25.21 -16.78
C ALA A 474 18.68 -26.27 -16.85
N GLU A 475 17.59 -26.02 -16.12
CA GLU A 475 16.41 -26.87 -16.12
C GLU A 475 15.86 -27.13 -17.53
N ILE A 476 15.22 -28.29 -17.71
CA ILE A 476 14.75 -28.72 -19.04
C ILE A 476 13.75 -27.71 -19.62
N GLU A 477 12.87 -27.15 -18.79
CA GLU A 477 11.90 -26.12 -19.14
C GLU A 477 12.60 -24.88 -19.72
N VAL A 478 13.71 -24.47 -19.13
CA VAL A 478 14.50 -23.32 -19.60
C VAL A 478 15.16 -23.64 -20.95
N ARG A 479 15.76 -24.83 -21.08
CA ARG A 479 16.42 -25.26 -22.33
C ARG A 479 15.46 -25.35 -23.51
N LEU A 480 14.20 -25.75 -23.29
CA LEU A 480 13.17 -25.78 -24.35
C LEU A 480 12.88 -24.37 -24.91
N HIS A 481 13.12 -23.33 -24.13
CA HIS A 481 12.86 -21.94 -24.49
C HIS A 481 14.12 -21.16 -24.93
N ALA A 482 15.27 -21.81 -25.02
CA ALA A 482 16.57 -21.22 -25.38
C ALA A 482 16.58 -20.41 -26.69
N GLN A 483 15.79 -20.82 -27.67
CA GLN A 483 15.72 -20.18 -29.01
C GLN A 483 14.49 -19.29 -29.19
N CYS A 484 13.63 -19.22 -28.19
CA CYS A 484 12.39 -18.46 -28.25
C CYS A 484 12.65 -16.99 -27.87
N THR A 485 11.83 -16.09 -28.39
CA THR A 485 11.93 -14.64 -28.15
C THR A 485 10.63 -14.06 -27.61
N GLY A 486 10.73 -12.91 -26.94
CA GLY A 486 9.57 -12.14 -26.50
C GLY A 486 8.86 -12.72 -25.28
N HIS A 487 9.55 -13.49 -24.44
CA HIS A 487 9.01 -13.92 -23.15
C HIS A 487 8.97 -12.75 -22.17
N GLU A 488 7.79 -12.50 -21.63
CA GLU A 488 7.57 -11.49 -20.60
C GLU A 488 6.27 -11.79 -19.88
N LEU A 489 6.19 -11.35 -18.62
CA LEU A 489 4.98 -11.47 -17.83
C LEU A 489 4.11 -10.24 -18.06
N GLN A 490 2.94 -10.40 -18.67
CA GLN A 490 2.01 -9.30 -18.91
C GLN A 490 0.69 -9.54 -18.20
N TYR A 491 0.27 -8.59 -17.37
CA TYR A 491 -1.07 -8.60 -16.82
C TYR A 491 -2.09 -8.38 -17.95
N ALA A 492 -2.98 -9.35 -18.15
CA ALA A 492 -3.93 -9.35 -19.25
C ALA A 492 -5.35 -9.03 -18.78
N ASP A 493 -5.80 -9.71 -17.72
CA ASP A 493 -7.19 -9.64 -17.28
C ASP A 493 -7.39 -10.09 -15.81
N TRP A 494 -8.61 -9.94 -15.33
CA TRP A 494 -9.07 -10.41 -14.03
C TRP A 494 -10.52 -10.85 -14.08
N TYR A 495 -10.85 -11.88 -13.30
CA TYR A 495 -12.25 -12.20 -13.01
C TYR A 495 -12.47 -12.48 -11.52
N TRP A 496 -13.66 -12.09 -11.05
CA TRP A 496 -14.13 -12.41 -9.70
C TRP A 496 -14.87 -13.74 -9.69
N ALA A 497 -14.69 -14.52 -8.63
CA ALA A 497 -15.58 -15.64 -8.32
C ALA A 497 -16.92 -15.08 -7.85
N CYS A 498 -17.99 -15.37 -8.58
CA CYS A 498 -19.33 -14.89 -8.29
C CYS A 498 -20.27 -16.04 -7.91
N ARG A 499 -21.40 -15.70 -7.30
CA ARG A 499 -22.48 -16.64 -7.02
C ARG A 499 -22.89 -17.40 -8.28
N ASP A 500 -23.42 -18.61 -8.09
CA ASP A 500 -23.76 -19.56 -9.17
C ASP A 500 -22.57 -20.00 -10.04
N SER A 501 -21.34 -19.92 -9.51
CA SER A 501 -20.09 -20.27 -10.21
C SER A 501 -19.85 -19.46 -11.50
N LYS A 502 -20.44 -18.25 -11.60
CA LYS A 502 -20.18 -17.34 -12.70
C LYS A 502 -18.83 -16.64 -12.53
N GLN A 503 -18.18 -16.35 -13.66
CA GLN A 503 -16.95 -15.56 -13.71
C GLN A 503 -17.28 -14.23 -14.39
N VAL A 504 -17.04 -13.12 -13.68
CA VAL A 504 -17.29 -11.78 -14.20
C VAL A 504 -15.96 -11.10 -14.45
N HIS A 505 -15.71 -10.76 -15.71
CA HIS A 505 -14.56 -9.97 -16.17
C HIS A 505 -14.92 -8.49 -16.09
N PRO A 506 -14.36 -7.71 -15.16
CA PRO A 506 -14.59 -6.28 -15.14
C PRO A 506 -13.95 -5.64 -16.36
N ILE A 507 -14.57 -4.60 -16.91
CA ILE A 507 -13.95 -3.83 -17.99
C ILE A 507 -12.72 -3.09 -17.42
N CYS A 508 -11.55 -3.64 -17.67
CA CYS A 508 -10.27 -2.98 -17.45
C CYS A 508 -9.85 -2.26 -18.73
N VAL A 509 -9.53 -0.97 -18.63
CA VAL A 509 -9.10 -0.19 -19.80
C VAL A 509 -7.65 -0.53 -20.07
N THR A 510 -7.42 -1.54 -20.91
CA THR A 510 -6.09 -1.86 -21.43
C THR A 510 -5.52 -0.64 -22.14
N GLY A 511 -4.44 -0.09 -21.60
CA GLY A 511 -3.65 0.86 -22.34
C GLY A 511 -2.22 0.82 -21.86
N VAL A 512 -1.33 1.17 -22.79
CA VAL A 512 0.10 1.23 -22.57
C VAL A 512 0.36 2.05 -21.30
N LEU A 513 1.02 1.43 -20.32
CA LEU A 513 1.55 2.12 -19.16
C LEU A 513 2.49 3.21 -19.68
N SER A 514 2.14 4.47 -19.41
CA SER A 514 3.04 5.56 -19.69
C SER A 514 4.24 5.38 -18.77
N THR A 515 5.38 5.01 -19.35
CA THR A 515 6.66 5.11 -18.66
C THR A 515 6.82 6.57 -18.25
N PHE A 516 6.64 6.86 -16.97
CA PHE A 516 7.15 8.10 -16.41
C PHE A 516 8.66 8.05 -16.58
N THR A 517 9.15 8.76 -17.58
CA THR A 517 10.56 9.07 -17.69
C THR A 517 10.93 9.92 -16.48
N PRO A 518 11.93 9.53 -15.67
CA PRO A 518 12.51 10.43 -14.70
C PRO A 518 12.83 11.75 -15.42
N THR A 519 12.34 12.86 -14.88
CA THR A 519 12.65 14.19 -15.40
C THR A 519 14.17 14.38 -15.38
N GLU A 520 14.71 15.04 -16.41
CA GLU A 520 16.13 15.26 -16.70
C GLU A 520 17.07 15.21 -15.49
N ASN A 521 18.14 14.42 -15.63
CA ASN A 521 19.22 14.33 -14.67
C ASN A 521 19.83 15.73 -14.46
N LEU A 522 19.65 16.32 -13.27
CA LEU A 522 20.55 17.38 -12.84
C LEU A 522 21.97 16.77 -12.77
N PRO A 523 22.96 17.26 -13.55
CA PRO A 523 24.34 16.86 -13.38
C PRO A 523 24.85 17.53 -12.10
N LEU A 524 24.62 16.84 -10.99
CA LEU A 524 25.05 17.24 -9.67
C LEU A 524 26.34 16.47 -9.37
N ASN A 525 27.49 17.14 -9.45
CA ASN A 525 28.76 16.57 -9.03
C ASN A 525 28.83 16.62 -7.49
N MET A 526 28.03 15.77 -6.85
CA MET A 526 27.89 15.75 -5.40
C MET A 526 28.92 14.81 -4.77
N PRO A 527 29.67 15.25 -3.75
CA PRO A 527 30.57 14.38 -3.03
C PRO A 527 29.76 13.26 -2.35
N VAL A 528 30.22 12.02 -2.52
CA VAL A 528 29.60 10.86 -1.86
C VAL A 528 30.15 10.76 -0.44
N SER A 529 29.26 10.73 0.56
CA SER A 529 29.65 10.42 1.94
C SER A 529 29.68 8.91 2.13
N TYR A 530 30.78 8.38 2.65
CA TYR A 530 30.96 6.95 2.93
C TYR A 530 30.78 6.59 4.41
N GLU A 531 30.36 7.54 5.26
CA GLU A 531 30.24 7.31 6.71
C GLU A 531 29.25 6.19 7.05
N ALA A 532 28.19 6.05 6.25
CA ALA A 532 27.18 5.01 6.42
C ALA A 532 27.54 3.68 5.73
N LEU A 533 28.58 3.64 4.88
CA LEU A 533 29.01 2.41 4.22
C LEU A 533 29.74 1.53 5.23
N ASN A 534 29.06 0.45 5.65
CA ASN A 534 29.61 -0.56 6.54
C ASN A 534 29.72 -1.90 5.78
N PRO A 535 30.93 -2.28 5.33
CA PRO A 535 31.15 -3.55 4.64
C PRO A 535 30.86 -4.80 5.49
N LYS A 536 30.77 -4.67 6.82
CA LYS A 536 30.46 -5.79 7.72
C LYS A 536 28.96 -6.03 7.87
N ASP A 537 28.12 -5.06 7.52
CA ASP A 537 26.68 -5.22 7.55
C ASP A 537 26.17 -5.72 6.20
N GLU A 538 26.18 -7.04 6.05
CA GLU A 538 25.80 -7.75 4.85
C GLU A 538 24.39 -8.37 4.96
N SER A 539 23.63 -7.99 5.99
CA SER A 539 22.37 -8.64 6.38
C SER A 539 21.31 -8.66 5.27
N ALA A 540 21.06 -7.52 4.62
CA ALA A 540 20.10 -7.41 3.52
C ALA A 540 20.54 -8.23 2.30
N SER A 541 21.83 -8.17 1.93
CA SER A 541 22.40 -8.98 0.85
C SER A 541 22.32 -10.48 1.13
N GLN A 542 22.62 -10.90 2.36
CA GLN A 542 22.53 -12.27 2.82
C GLN A 542 21.09 -12.77 2.72
N HIS A 543 20.13 -12.01 3.26
CA HIS A 543 18.72 -12.37 3.25
C HIS A 543 18.16 -12.50 1.82
N ALA A 544 18.44 -11.51 0.96
CA ALA A 544 18.00 -11.54 -0.44
C ALA A 544 18.63 -12.71 -1.20
N THR A 545 19.94 -12.94 -1.03
CA THR A 545 20.66 -14.03 -1.68
C THR A 545 20.12 -15.39 -1.27
N ARG A 546 19.94 -15.62 0.04
CA ARG A 546 19.37 -16.87 0.54
C ARG A 546 17.99 -17.14 -0.08
N ASN A 547 17.10 -16.17 -0.02
CA ASN A 547 15.73 -16.32 -0.50
C ASN A 547 15.65 -16.59 -2.01
N ILE A 548 16.45 -15.90 -2.84
CA ILE A 548 16.38 -16.11 -4.29
C ILE A 548 16.98 -17.44 -4.71
N PHE A 549 18.05 -17.91 -4.04
CA PHE A 549 18.67 -19.19 -4.37
C PHE A 549 17.86 -20.38 -3.82
N ILE A 550 17.18 -20.23 -2.68
CA ILE A 550 16.15 -21.19 -2.23
C ILE A 550 15.05 -21.29 -3.29
N TRP A 551 14.53 -20.16 -3.78
CA TRP A 551 13.49 -20.16 -4.80
C TRP A 551 13.98 -20.75 -6.13
N LEU A 552 15.19 -20.41 -6.59
CA LEU A 552 15.72 -20.84 -7.89
C LEU A 552 16.10 -22.33 -7.92
N ARG A 553 16.73 -22.85 -6.86
CA ARG A 553 17.32 -24.20 -6.86
C ARG A 553 16.58 -25.20 -6.00
N ASN A 554 15.84 -24.77 -4.97
CA ASN A 554 15.17 -25.67 -4.01
C ASN A 554 16.08 -26.81 -3.50
N ASN A 555 17.34 -26.47 -3.16
CA ASN A 555 18.43 -27.39 -2.77
C ASN A 555 19.05 -28.26 -3.88
N GLU A 556 18.62 -28.14 -5.13
CA GLU A 556 19.17 -28.85 -6.29
C GLU A 556 20.18 -27.99 -7.04
N TYR A 557 21.45 -28.07 -6.62
CA TYR A 557 22.55 -27.32 -7.25
C TYR A 557 23.32 -28.18 -8.23
N SER A 558 23.71 -27.60 -9.36
CA SER A 558 24.64 -28.24 -10.29
C SER A 558 26.04 -28.38 -9.68
N ALA A 559 26.85 -29.31 -10.22
CA ALA A 559 28.23 -29.51 -9.75
C ALA A 559 29.08 -28.24 -9.83
N ARG A 560 28.79 -27.34 -10.79
CA ARG A 560 29.49 -26.06 -10.98
C ARG A 560 29.04 -24.97 -9.99
N GLU A 561 27.92 -25.16 -9.31
CA GLU A 561 27.37 -24.21 -8.33
C GLU A 561 27.60 -24.65 -6.88
N GLN A 562 28.39 -25.71 -6.64
CA GLN A 562 28.63 -26.22 -5.29
C GLN A 562 29.31 -25.19 -4.37
N GLY A 563 30.10 -24.26 -4.94
CA GLY A 563 30.64 -23.12 -4.18
C GLY A 563 29.55 -22.19 -3.64
N ILE A 564 28.48 -21.95 -4.41
CA ILE A 564 27.33 -21.15 -3.96
C ILE A 564 26.55 -21.91 -2.89
N ARG A 565 26.27 -23.20 -3.12
CA ARG A 565 25.54 -24.05 -2.16
C ARG A 565 26.19 -24.09 -0.78
N ASN A 566 27.51 -24.17 -0.73
CA ASN A 566 28.27 -24.31 0.51
C ASN A 566 28.59 -22.97 1.19
N HIS A 567 28.22 -21.85 0.58
CA HIS A 567 28.49 -20.52 1.12
C HIS A 567 27.61 -20.24 2.35
N ASP A 568 28.15 -19.56 3.37
CA ASP A 568 27.46 -19.27 4.65
C ASP A 568 26.14 -18.48 4.50
N TRP A 569 26.01 -17.68 3.44
CA TRP A 569 24.74 -16.99 3.13
C TRP A 569 23.64 -17.94 2.64
N VAL A 570 24.01 -19.03 1.98
CA VAL A 570 23.09 -19.93 1.26
C VAL A 570 22.85 -21.22 2.03
N ALA A 571 23.90 -21.77 2.65
CA ALA A 571 23.81 -22.97 3.46
C ALA A 571 22.80 -22.76 4.60
N LEU A 572 21.86 -23.70 4.70
CA LEU A 572 21.00 -23.85 5.86
C LEU A 572 21.79 -24.70 6.86
N ASP A 573 22.26 -24.10 7.95
CA ASP A 573 22.84 -24.89 9.03
C ASP A 573 21.74 -25.81 9.58
N GLU A 574 21.85 -27.11 9.31
CA GLU A 574 21.03 -28.15 9.97
C GLU A 574 21.30 -28.20 11.51
N SER A 575 22.20 -27.36 12.02
CA SER A 575 22.66 -27.31 13.41
C SER A 575 21.80 -26.46 14.34
N ASP A 576 20.84 -25.66 13.85
CA ASP A 576 20.00 -24.81 14.71
C ASP A 576 18.61 -25.38 15.01
N ASP A 577 18.27 -26.56 14.46
CA ASP A 577 17.00 -27.25 14.76
C ASP A 577 17.07 -28.17 15.99
N ASP A 578 18.26 -28.34 16.60
CA ASP A 578 18.45 -29.12 17.84
C ASP A 578 18.86 -28.27 19.07
N SER A 579 19.09 -26.96 18.92
CA SER A 579 19.54 -26.09 20.02
C SER A 579 18.39 -25.45 20.82
N LEU A 580 17.13 -25.54 20.35
CA LEU A 580 15.94 -25.09 21.09
C LEU A 580 15.17 -26.21 21.81
N LEU A 581 15.61 -27.47 21.70
CA LEU A 581 14.94 -28.63 22.33
C LEU A 581 15.73 -29.31 23.45
N SER A 582 16.86 -28.75 23.88
CA SER A 582 17.56 -29.21 25.09
C SER A 582 17.19 -28.40 26.33
N ASN A 583 15.90 -28.33 26.67
CA ASN A 583 15.50 -28.23 28.06
C ASN A 583 14.25 -29.07 28.32
N LYS A 584 14.43 -30.06 29.18
CA LYS A 584 13.48 -31.10 29.57
C LYS A 584 12.10 -30.53 29.91
N SER A 585 11.04 -30.90 29.18
CA SER A 585 9.81 -31.46 29.79
C SER A 585 8.89 -32.12 28.74
N SER A 586 8.51 -33.38 29.04
CA SER A 586 7.35 -34.17 28.59
C SER A 586 6.79 -34.08 27.15
N ARG A 587 6.78 -35.25 26.51
CA ARG A 587 5.90 -35.66 25.40
C ARG A 587 4.43 -35.32 25.68
N SER A 588 3.93 -34.17 25.23
CA SER A 588 2.50 -33.97 24.94
C SER A 588 2.18 -32.63 24.27
N ASP A 589 2.79 -32.24 23.14
CA ASP A 589 2.18 -31.14 22.37
C ASP A 589 2.62 -30.91 20.91
N LYS A 590 2.70 -31.96 20.09
CA LYS A 590 2.87 -31.77 18.63
C LYS A 590 1.69 -30.98 17.99
N SER A 591 0.53 -30.95 18.65
CA SER A 591 -0.65 -30.19 18.23
C SER A 591 -0.54 -28.69 18.50
N SER A 592 0.09 -28.26 19.60
CA SER A 592 0.22 -26.82 19.88
C SER A 592 1.31 -26.15 19.06
N VAL A 593 2.36 -26.88 18.68
CA VAL A 593 3.42 -26.36 17.79
C VAL A 593 2.88 -26.10 16.38
N LEU A 594 2.07 -27.01 15.82
CA LEU A 594 1.39 -26.80 14.53
C LEU A 594 0.43 -25.60 14.56
N LYS A 595 -0.33 -25.42 15.64
CA LYS A 595 -1.17 -24.22 15.84
C LYS A 595 -0.36 -22.94 15.99
N THR A 596 0.87 -23.03 16.52
CA THR A 596 1.76 -21.87 16.68
C THR A 596 2.41 -21.49 15.35
N VAL A 597 2.72 -22.45 14.49
CA VAL A 597 3.20 -22.21 13.12
C VAL A 597 2.08 -21.68 12.23
N GLU A 598 0.86 -22.22 12.32
CA GLU A 598 -0.33 -21.64 11.66
C GLU A 598 -0.62 -20.23 12.16
N ALA A 599 -0.52 -19.97 13.47
CA ALA A 599 -0.66 -18.63 14.04
C ALA A 599 0.48 -17.69 13.62
N TRP A 600 1.70 -18.19 13.37
CA TRP A 600 2.82 -17.37 12.89
C TRP A 600 2.69 -17.06 11.40
N ILE A 601 2.23 -18.01 10.58
CA ILE A 601 1.85 -17.78 9.20
C ILE A 601 0.72 -16.75 9.17
N LEU A 602 -0.33 -16.90 9.98
CA LEU A 602 -1.47 -15.98 10.07
C LEU A 602 -1.10 -14.58 10.63
N ASN A 603 -0.12 -14.48 11.53
CA ASN A 603 0.37 -13.20 12.07
C ASN A 603 1.45 -12.55 11.20
N SER A 604 2.05 -13.30 10.27
CA SER A 604 2.91 -12.81 9.19
C SER A 604 2.17 -12.71 7.85
N CYS A 605 0.83 -12.81 7.87
CA CYS A 605 -0.05 -12.82 6.70
C CYS A 605 -0.93 -11.57 6.61
#